data_AF-A0A6P8H0Y3-F1
#
_entry.id   AF-A0A6P8H0Y3-F1
#
_cell.length_a   1.000
_cell.length_b   1.000
_cell.length_c   1.000
_cell.angle_alpha   90.00
_cell.angle_beta   90.00
_cell.angle_gamma   90.00
#
_symmetry.space_group_name_H-M   'P 1'
#
loop_
_entity.id
_entity.type
_entity.pdbx_description
1 polymer ?
#
loop_
_entity_poly.entity_id
_entity_poly.type
_entity_poly.pdbx_seq_one_letter_code
_entity_poly.pdbx_strand_id
1 'polypeptide(L)'
;MFYKWRKLNWGLVCFEGKGTKPGIFKPRSEGFLAAVKLVHWSGKIVCASRAGHESNWGCHNFPNIVNTPLNVFITDESNHILFPKAGATFTTGVHRNGKWFSIPGFDSRSEYLVLQHGFNVPLYVSPTSILKLWYGEDLLNYAESDNSGRVCASVYGYFV
;
A
#
# COMPACT_ATOMS: atom_id res chain seq x y z
N MET A 1 -28.47 2.89 4.74
CA MET A 1 -27.60 3.01 3.55
C MET A 1 -26.44 2.05 3.75
N PHE A 2 -26.31 1.00 2.93
CA PHE A 2 -25.24 0.01 3.13
C PHE A 2 -23.93 0.53 2.55
N TYR A 3 -22.97 0.87 3.41
CA TYR A 3 -21.62 1.22 3.02
C TYR A 3 -20.98 0.04 2.28
N LYS A 4 -20.77 0.20 0.96
CA LYS A 4 -20.19 -0.84 0.09
C LYS A 4 -18.86 -0.37 -0.45
N TRP A 5 -17.91 -1.29 -0.57
CA TRP A 5 -16.66 -1.08 -1.29
C TRP A 5 -16.93 -0.66 -2.75
N ARG A 6 -16.43 0.51 -3.17
CA ARG A 6 -16.56 1.04 -4.54
C ARG A 6 -15.20 1.10 -5.20
N LYS A 7 -15.10 0.62 -6.45
CA LYS A 7 -13.82 0.64 -7.19
C LYS A 7 -13.40 2.09 -7.49
N LEU A 8 -12.19 2.47 -7.10
CA LEU A 8 -11.66 3.82 -7.25
C LEU A 8 -10.88 4.01 -8.54
N ASN A 9 -10.24 2.98 -9.08
CA ASN A 9 -9.41 3.06 -10.28
C ASN A 9 -10.16 2.60 -11.55
N TRP A 10 -9.81 3.17 -12.71
CA TRP A 10 -10.30 2.74 -14.02
C TRP A 10 -9.60 1.47 -14.51
N GLY A 11 -8.28 1.53 -14.71
CA GLY A 11 -7.40 0.40 -15.04
C GLY A 11 -6.59 -0.08 -13.84
N LEU A 12 -5.83 -1.16 -13.99
CA LEU A 12 -4.97 -1.68 -12.92
C LEU A 12 -3.96 -0.63 -12.45
N VAL A 13 -3.72 -0.57 -11.14
CA VAL A 13 -2.71 0.30 -10.52
C VAL A 13 -1.48 -0.57 -10.25
N CYS A 14 -0.38 -0.31 -10.96
CA CYS A 14 0.83 -1.11 -10.86
C CYS A 14 2.00 -0.30 -10.31
N PHE A 15 2.72 -0.87 -9.35
CA PHE A 15 3.85 -0.24 -8.66
C PHE A 15 5.04 -1.21 -8.61
N GLU A 16 6.25 -0.66 -8.49
CA GLU A 16 7.50 -1.43 -8.34
C GLU A 16 8.16 -1.13 -6.99
N GLY A 17 9.14 -1.95 -6.62
CA GLY A 17 9.88 -1.81 -5.36
C GLY A 17 11.03 -0.80 -5.39
N LYS A 18 11.32 -0.19 -6.55
CA LYS A 18 12.41 0.78 -6.71
C LYS A 18 12.29 1.71 -7.93
N GLY A 19 13.03 2.81 -7.89
CA GLY A 19 13.29 3.69 -9.03
C GLY A 19 12.21 4.75 -9.26
N THR A 20 11.52 5.16 -8.20
CA THR A 20 10.44 6.15 -8.20
C THR A 20 9.28 5.72 -9.11
N LYS A 21 8.76 4.51 -8.89
CA LYS A 21 7.76 3.87 -9.76
C LYS A 21 6.45 3.52 -9.04
N PRO A 22 5.71 4.54 -8.58
CA PRO A 22 4.39 4.31 -8.02
C PRO A 22 3.37 3.95 -9.10
N GLY A 23 2.31 3.28 -8.67
CA GLY A 23 1.08 3.19 -9.44
C GLY A 23 0.21 4.42 -9.23
N ILE A 24 0.07 5.25 -10.26
CA ILE A 24 -0.73 6.48 -10.21
C ILE A 24 -2.18 6.18 -10.61
N PHE A 25 -3.15 6.72 -9.87
CA PHE A 25 -4.57 6.61 -10.22
C PHE A 25 -5.38 7.82 -9.76
N LYS A 26 -6.51 8.04 -10.43
CA LYS A 26 -7.51 9.05 -10.07
C LYS A 26 -8.79 8.37 -9.57
N PRO A 27 -9.36 8.78 -8.42
CA PRO A 27 -10.62 8.25 -7.93
C PRO A 27 -11.77 8.41 -8.93
N ARG A 28 -12.57 7.36 -9.12
CA ARG A 28 -13.79 7.42 -9.95
C ARG A 28 -14.98 8.06 -9.25
N SER A 29 -14.90 8.23 -7.94
CA SER A 29 -16.00 8.69 -7.12
C SER A 29 -15.49 9.69 -6.11
N GLU A 30 -16.32 10.70 -5.87
CA GLU A 30 -16.11 11.70 -4.84
C GLU A 30 -16.69 11.24 -3.50
N GLY A 31 -16.06 11.68 -2.42
CA GLY A 31 -16.58 11.54 -1.06
C GLY A 31 -15.49 11.29 -0.02
N PHE A 32 -15.91 10.94 1.18
CA PHE A 32 -15.03 10.71 2.33
C PHE A 32 -14.66 9.23 2.47
N LEU A 33 -13.39 8.89 2.29
CA LEU A 33 -12.84 7.56 2.44
C LEU A 33 -12.37 7.29 3.88
N ALA A 34 -13.01 6.33 4.55
CA ALA A 34 -12.52 5.82 5.84
C ALA A 34 -11.42 4.77 5.66
N ALA A 35 -11.47 4.01 4.56
CA ALA A 35 -10.51 2.96 4.25
C ALA A 35 -10.40 2.70 2.74
N VAL A 36 -9.29 2.08 2.34
CA VAL A 36 -9.07 1.52 1.02
C VAL A 36 -8.82 0.02 1.12
N LYS A 37 -9.23 -0.72 0.10
CA LYS A 37 -8.92 -2.14 -0.08
C LYS A 37 -8.17 -2.33 -1.39
N LEU A 38 -6.92 -2.76 -1.28
CA LEU A 38 -6.08 -3.18 -2.39
C LEU A 38 -6.38 -4.65 -2.67
N VAL A 39 -6.77 -4.99 -3.89
CA VAL A 39 -7.00 -6.37 -4.31
C VAL A 39 -5.93 -6.73 -5.31
N HIS A 40 -5.12 -7.74 -5.00
CA HIS A 40 -4.04 -8.20 -5.86
C HIS A 40 -4.61 -8.68 -7.19
N TRP A 41 -3.90 -8.39 -8.27
CA TRP A 41 -4.25 -8.87 -9.60
C TRP A 41 -3.14 -9.74 -10.18
N SER A 42 -1.91 -9.25 -10.18
CA SER A 42 -0.78 -9.96 -10.77
C SER A 42 0.56 -9.47 -10.23
N GLY A 43 1.59 -10.29 -10.42
CA GLY A 43 2.97 -9.95 -10.10
C GLY A 43 3.31 -10.08 -8.62
N LYS A 44 4.58 -9.82 -8.30
CA LYS A 44 5.18 -9.92 -6.97
C LYS A 44 6.28 -8.88 -6.84
N ILE A 45 6.58 -8.47 -5.61
CA ILE A 45 7.77 -7.68 -5.25
C ILE A 45 8.63 -8.51 -4.29
N VAL A 46 9.94 -8.32 -4.38
CA VAL A 46 10.95 -8.86 -3.46
C VAL A 46 11.75 -7.69 -2.91
N CYS A 47 11.99 -7.68 -1.59
CA CYS A 47 12.76 -6.62 -0.91
C CYS A 47 14.26 -6.93 -0.75
N ALA A 48 14.73 -8.02 -1.35
CA ALA A 48 16.10 -8.44 -1.25
C ALA A 48 16.46 -9.31 -2.46
N SER A 49 17.73 -9.35 -2.81
CA SER A 49 18.26 -10.17 -3.91
C SER A 49 18.09 -11.70 -3.74
N ARG A 50 17.63 -12.17 -2.57
CA ARG A 50 17.48 -13.60 -2.25
C ARG A 50 16.07 -14.11 -2.56
N ALA A 51 16.00 -15.33 -3.13
CA ALA A 51 14.75 -16.04 -3.36
C ALA A 51 14.01 -16.36 -2.04
N GLY A 52 12.68 -16.36 -2.07
CA GLY A 52 11.83 -16.76 -0.95
C GLY A 52 11.17 -15.61 -0.17
N HIS A 53 11.38 -14.35 -0.61
CA HIS A 53 10.80 -13.16 0.01
C HIS A 53 9.69 -12.51 -0.83
N GLU A 54 9.27 -13.16 -1.92
CA GLU A 54 8.24 -12.70 -2.84
C GLU A 54 6.91 -12.46 -2.13
N SER A 55 6.31 -11.29 -2.36
CA SER A 55 5.05 -10.94 -1.75
C SER A 55 4.19 -10.01 -2.62
N ASN A 56 2.95 -9.79 -2.19
CA ASN A 56 2.03 -8.84 -2.82
C ASN A 56 2.22 -7.42 -2.26
N TRP A 57 2.48 -7.30 -0.95
CA TRP A 57 2.32 -6.03 -0.22
C TRP A 57 3.51 -5.63 0.67
N GLY A 58 4.66 -6.27 0.52
CA GLY A 58 5.85 -5.98 1.32
C GLY A 58 6.94 -7.01 1.07
N CYS A 59 7.33 -7.74 2.12
CA CYS A 59 8.38 -8.75 2.02
C CYS A 59 8.06 -9.97 2.89
N HIS A 60 8.09 -11.15 2.30
CA HIS A 60 7.68 -12.37 2.99
C HIS A 60 8.85 -12.96 3.80
N ASN A 61 8.63 -13.24 5.09
CA ASN A 61 9.59 -13.96 5.94
C ASN A 61 11.03 -13.38 5.93
N PHE A 62 11.18 -12.06 5.77
CA PHE A 62 12.49 -11.42 5.82
C PHE A 62 12.90 -11.19 7.29
N PRO A 63 14.15 -11.50 7.67
CA PRO A 63 14.64 -11.25 9.03
C PRO A 63 14.41 -9.80 9.49
N ASN A 64 14.21 -9.61 10.78
CA ASN A 64 13.97 -8.31 11.43
C ASN A 64 12.62 -7.60 11.12
N ILE A 65 11.91 -7.98 10.07
CA ILE A 65 10.57 -7.44 9.72
C ILE A 65 9.49 -8.52 9.60
N VAL A 66 9.78 -9.76 10.01
CA VAL A 66 8.83 -10.89 9.95
C VAL A 66 7.49 -10.58 10.66
N ASN A 67 7.54 -9.77 11.73
CA ASN A 67 6.36 -9.34 12.49
C ASN A 67 5.69 -8.06 11.95
N THR A 68 6.29 -7.42 10.95
CA THR A 68 5.82 -6.21 10.28
C THR A 68 6.06 -6.32 8.77
N PRO A 69 5.47 -7.31 8.09
CA PRO A 69 5.91 -7.70 6.74
C PRO A 69 5.36 -6.79 5.63
N LEU A 70 4.52 -5.79 5.94
CA LEU A 70 3.86 -4.92 4.97
C LEU A 70 4.68 -3.65 4.73
N ASN A 71 4.69 -3.19 3.48
CA ASN A 71 5.41 -1.99 3.06
C ASN A 71 4.76 -1.30 1.85
N VAL A 72 3.44 -1.10 1.91
CA VAL A 72 2.71 -0.39 0.87
C VAL A 72 1.94 0.79 1.43
N PHE A 73 1.91 1.88 0.66
CA PHE A 73 1.29 3.13 1.06
C PHE A 73 0.47 3.71 -0.07
N ILE A 74 -0.63 4.41 0.27
CA ILE A 74 -1.25 5.36 -0.65
C ILE A 74 -0.82 6.76 -0.25
N THR A 75 -0.37 7.56 -1.20
CA THR A 75 -0.02 8.97 -1.01
C THR A 75 -0.87 9.90 -1.87
N ASP A 76 -0.81 11.19 -1.58
CA ASP A 76 -1.23 12.24 -2.50
C ASP A 76 -0.20 12.46 -3.64
N GLU A 77 -0.45 13.47 -4.47
CA GLU A 77 0.45 13.87 -5.57
C GLU A 77 1.83 14.31 -5.08
N SER A 78 1.91 14.89 -3.89
CA SER A 78 3.14 15.39 -3.25
C SER A 78 3.83 14.32 -2.39
N ASN A 79 3.43 13.05 -2.52
CA ASN A 79 3.97 11.90 -1.79
C ASN A 79 3.74 11.93 -0.27
N HIS A 80 2.78 12.72 0.23
CA HIS A 80 2.36 12.62 1.62
C HIS A 80 1.54 11.34 1.82
N ILE A 81 1.94 10.52 2.79
CA ILE A 81 1.23 9.27 3.12
C ILE A 81 -0.18 9.60 3.62
N LEU A 82 -1.18 9.04 2.94
CA LEU A 82 -2.60 9.10 3.25
C LEU A 82 -3.11 7.78 3.87
N PHE A 83 -2.57 6.63 3.46
CA PHE A 83 -2.93 5.33 4.03
C PHE A 83 -1.69 4.43 4.23
N PRO A 84 -1.61 3.67 5.33
CA PRO A 84 -2.51 3.69 6.49
C PRO A 84 -2.21 4.88 7.44
N LYS A 85 -3.26 5.41 8.09
CA LYS A 85 -3.18 6.36 9.23
C LYS A 85 -3.67 5.73 10.55
N ALA A 86 -4.43 4.65 10.46
CA ALA A 86 -4.97 3.92 11.60
C ALA A 86 -4.82 2.40 11.39
N GLY A 87 -4.82 1.65 12.49
CA GLY A 87 -4.83 0.18 12.49
C GLY A 87 -3.51 -0.51 12.10
N ALA A 88 -2.46 0.25 11.79
CA ALA A 88 -1.14 -0.28 11.49
C ALA A 88 -0.17 -0.10 12.68
N THR A 89 0.64 -1.13 12.94
CA THR A 89 1.74 -1.07 13.90
C THR A 89 3.06 -1.08 13.14
N PHE A 90 3.83 0.00 13.24
CA PHE A 90 5.10 0.16 12.52
C PHE A 90 6.26 -0.48 13.28
N THR A 91 7.24 -1.01 12.55
CA THR A 91 8.47 -1.52 13.15
C THR A 91 9.24 -0.40 13.82
N THR A 92 9.77 -0.68 15.00
CA THR A 92 10.67 0.21 15.75
C THR A 92 12.12 -0.29 15.73
N GLY A 93 12.34 -1.48 15.15
CA GLY A 93 13.63 -2.16 15.12
C GLY A 93 14.50 -1.78 13.91
N VAL A 94 15.30 -2.76 13.46
CA VAL A 94 16.08 -2.63 12.23
C VAL A 94 15.11 -2.40 11.06
N HIS A 95 15.49 -1.52 10.13
CA HIS A 95 14.67 -1.06 9.01
C HIS A 95 13.49 -0.14 9.33
N ARG A 96 13.40 0.45 10.54
CA ARG A 96 12.35 1.45 10.87
C ARG A 96 12.20 2.59 9.86
N ASN A 97 13.29 2.98 9.19
CA ASN A 97 13.28 4.06 8.20
C ASN A 97 12.54 3.65 6.91
N GLY A 98 12.42 2.36 6.60
CA GLY A 98 11.58 1.85 5.52
C GLY A 98 10.09 1.86 5.85
N LYS A 99 9.70 2.17 7.10
CA LYS A 99 8.31 2.18 7.59
C LYS A 99 7.56 0.87 7.37
N TRP A 100 8.21 -0.25 7.62
CA TRP A 100 7.57 -1.57 7.66
C TRP A 100 6.47 -1.62 8.73
N PHE A 101 5.36 -2.31 8.47
CA PHE A 101 4.24 -2.39 9.41
C PHE A 101 3.50 -3.73 9.37
N SER A 102 2.66 -3.97 10.37
CA SER A 102 1.67 -5.03 10.38
C SER A 102 0.27 -4.48 10.60
N ILE A 103 -0.73 -5.24 10.13
CA ILE A 103 -2.15 -5.01 10.39
C ILE A 103 -2.73 -6.37 10.80
N PRO A 104 -3.43 -6.48 11.95
CA PRO A 104 -4.04 -7.74 12.36
C PRO A 104 -4.93 -8.35 11.27
N GLY A 105 -4.74 -9.65 11.00
CA GLY A 105 -5.48 -10.40 9.99
C GLY A 105 -4.96 -10.26 8.56
N PHE A 106 -3.88 -9.49 8.33
CA PHE A 106 -3.21 -9.37 7.03
C PHE A 106 -1.73 -9.72 7.12
N ASP A 107 -1.20 -10.26 6.02
CA ASP A 107 0.22 -10.52 5.80
C ASP A 107 0.67 -10.00 4.43
N SER A 108 1.96 -10.13 4.12
CA SER A 108 2.51 -9.66 2.84
C SER A 108 2.03 -10.43 1.61
N ARG A 109 1.39 -11.60 1.75
CA ARG A 109 0.91 -12.43 0.65
C ARG A 109 -0.61 -12.47 0.52
N SER A 110 -1.33 -11.76 1.38
CA SER A 110 -2.79 -11.71 1.38
C SER A 110 -3.34 -11.33 0.01
N GLU A 111 -4.44 -11.95 -0.43
CA GLU A 111 -5.05 -11.65 -1.74
C GLU A 111 -5.59 -10.22 -1.83
N TYR A 112 -5.92 -9.64 -0.68
CA TYR A 112 -6.25 -8.24 -0.54
C TYR A 112 -5.65 -7.67 0.75
N LEU A 113 -5.52 -6.35 0.81
CA LEU A 113 -5.05 -5.62 1.98
C LEU A 113 -5.97 -4.41 2.22
N VAL A 114 -6.41 -4.22 3.45
CA VAL A 114 -7.19 -3.04 3.85
C VAL A 114 -6.31 -2.06 4.60
N LEU A 115 -6.22 -0.82 4.11
CA LEU A 115 -5.52 0.28 4.78
C LEU A 115 -6.54 1.31 5.24
N GLN A 116 -6.47 1.73 6.50
CA GLN A 116 -7.44 2.65 7.09
C GLN A 116 -6.88 4.08 7.18
N HIS A 117 -7.71 5.08 6.85
CA HIS A 117 -7.46 6.47 7.25
C HIS A 117 -8.04 6.72 8.65
N GLY A 118 -9.18 6.09 8.95
CA GLY A 118 -9.93 6.23 10.19
C GLY A 118 -11.38 6.61 9.90
N PHE A 119 -12.32 6.06 10.67
CA PHE A 119 -13.76 6.35 10.49
C PHE A 119 -14.18 7.69 11.11
N ASN A 120 -13.42 8.17 12.10
CA ASN A 120 -13.64 9.45 12.77
C ASN A 120 -13.06 10.65 12.01
N VAL A 121 -12.04 10.41 11.17
CA VAL A 121 -11.40 11.45 10.36
C VAL A 121 -11.20 10.86 8.96
N PRO A 122 -12.23 10.74 8.11
CA PRO A 122 -12.07 10.17 6.78
C PRO A 122 -11.38 11.15 5.82
N LEU A 123 -10.73 10.63 4.77
CA LEU A 123 -10.09 11.43 3.74
C LEU A 123 -11.09 11.85 2.66
N TYR A 124 -11.25 13.14 2.40
CA TYR A 124 -11.99 13.59 1.22
C TYR A 124 -11.19 13.36 -0.06
N VAL A 125 -11.82 12.76 -1.07
CA VAL A 125 -11.27 12.59 -2.42
C VAL A 125 -12.30 12.97 -3.47
N SER A 126 -11.83 13.36 -4.64
CA SER A 126 -12.64 13.65 -5.81
C SER A 126 -11.99 13.08 -7.09
N PRO A 127 -12.69 13.12 -8.24
CA PRO A 127 -12.08 12.77 -9.53
C PRO A 127 -10.90 13.65 -9.97
N THR A 128 -10.70 14.81 -9.33
CA THR A 128 -9.53 15.67 -9.56
C THR A 128 -8.35 15.32 -8.67
N SER A 129 -8.55 14.53 -7.61
CA SER A 129 -7.46 14.03 -6.77
C SER A 129 -6.53 13.08 -7.55
N ILE A 130 -5.23 13.16 -7.27
CA ILE A 130 -4.21 12.23 -7.76
C ILE A 130 -3.67 11.45 -6.58
N LEU A 131 -3.82 10.13 -6.63
CA LEU A 131 -3.34 9.20 -5.62
C LEU A 131 -2.26 8.30 -6.21
N LYS A 132 -1.31 7.89 -5.36
CA LYS A 132 -0.21 7.01 -5.76
C LYS A 132 -0.12 5.83 -4.83
N LEU A 133 -0.09 4.62 -5.37
CA LEU A 133 0.22 3.39 -4.65
C LEU A 133 1.72 3.14 -4.73
N TRP A 134 2.37 3.11 -3.58
CA TRP A 134 3.81 3.02 -3.43
C TRP A 134 4.22 1.74 -2.72
N TYR A 135 5.40 1.24 -3.08
CA TYR A 135 6.22 0.46 -2.17
C TYR A 135 6.98 1.41 -1.24
N GLY A 136 7.06 1.10 0.05
CA GLY A 136 7.56 2.04 1.08
C GLY A 136 9.03 2.38 0.94
N GLU A 137 9.86 1.39 0.65
CA GLU A 137 11.29 1.61 0.39
C GLU A 137 11.56 2.48 -0.83
N ASP A 138 10.77 2.32 -1.91
CA ASP A 138 10.81 3.19 -3.10
C ASP A 138 10.36 4.62 -2.76
N LEU A 139 9.24 4.76 -2.03
CA LEU A 139 8.73 6.06 -1.59
C LEU A 139 9.73 6.85 -0.75
N LEU A 140 10.52 6.15 0.07
CA LEU A 140 11.40 6.75 1.06
C LEU A 140 12.88 6.73 0.63
N ASN A 141 13.18 6.24 -0.58
CA ASN A 141 14.53 5.98 -1.07
C ASN A 141 15.39 5.23 -0.04
N TYR A 142 14.82 4.19 0.60
CA TYR A 142 15.46 3.45 1.68
C TYR A 142 15.73 2.01 1.25
N ALA A 143 17.02 1.63 1.15
CA ALA A 143 17.44 0.25 0.86
C ALA A 143 16.82 -0.38 -0.41
N GLU A 144 16.33 0.43 -1.36
CA GLU A 144 15.58 -0.08 -2.52
C GLU A 144 16.45 -0.73 -3.62
N SER A 145 17.77 -0.68 -3.52
CA SER A 145 18.67 -1.05 -4.63
C SER A 145 18.59 -2.54 -4.98
N ASP A 146 18.36 -3.39 -4.00
CA ASP A 146 18.17 -4.84 -4.14
C ASP A 146 16.70 -5.27 -4.27
N ASN A 147 15.77 -4.30 -4.36
CA ASN A 147 14.37 -4.58 -4.65
C ASN A 147 14.17 -4.97 -6.12
N SER A 148 13.15 -5.79 -6.37
CA SER A 148 12.76 -6.16 -7.73
C SER A 148 11.29 -6.56 -7.82
N GLY A 149 10.78 -6.60 -9.05
CA GLY A 149 9.41 -7.01 -9.33
C GLY A 149 8.42 -5.84 -9.41
N ARG A 150 7.20 -6.20 -9.75
CA ARG A 150 6.08 -5.29 -10.03
C ARG A 150 4.79 -5.97 -9.58
N VAL A 151 3.94 -5.23 -8.88
CA VAL A 151 2.61 -5.70 -8.47
C VAL A 151 1.56 -4.81 -9.11
N CYS A 152 0.49 -5.42 -9.62
CA CYS A 152 -0.69 -4.73 -10.11
C CYS A 152 -1.90 -5.06 -9.21
N ALA A 153 -2.72 -4.05 -8.93
CA ALA A 153 -3.87 -4.16 -8.04
C ALA A 153 -5.09 -3.39 -8.54
N SER A 154 -6.27 -3.80 -8.06
CA SER A 154 -7.47 -2.95 -8.05
C SER A 154 -7.61 -2.26 -6.70
N VAL A 155 -8.06 -1.01 -6.70
CA VAL A 155 -8.22 -0.19 -5.49
C VAL A 155 -9.69 0.08 -5.27
N TYR A 156 -10.20 -0.27 -4.10
CA TYR A 156 -11.58 0.01 -3.69
C TYR A 156 -11.57 0.97 -2.49
N GLY A 157 -12.56 1.84 -2.41
CA GLY A 157 -12.77 2.77 -1.30
C GLY A 157 -14.01 2.40 -0.50
N TYR A 158 -13.92 2.59 0.82
CA TYR A 158 -15.06 2.55 1.73
C TYR A 158 -15.45 3.97 2.07
N PHE A 159 -16.56 4.43 1.51
CA PHE A 159 -17.09 5.76 1.71
C PHE A 159 -17.97 5.79 2.97
N VAL A 160 -17.90 6.87 3.76
CA VAL A 160 -18.73 7.09 4.97
C VAL A 160 -19.64 8.29 4.82
#